data_AF-A0A1A8XYZ5-F1
#
_entry.id   AF-A0A1A8XYZ5-F1
#
_cell.length_a   1.000
_cell.length_b   1.000
_cell.length_c   1.000
_cell.angle_alpha   90.00
_cell.angle_beta   90.00
_cell.angle_gamma   90.00
#
_symmetry.space_group_name_H-M   'P 1'
#
loop_
_entity.id
_entity.type
_entity.pdbx_description
1 polymer ?
#
loop_
_entity_poly.entity_id
_entity_poly.type
_entity_poly.pdbx_seq_one_letter_code
_entity_poly.pdbx_strand_id
1 'polypeptide(L)' 'MQGRGIGKLLYEDLFAFAKSSGASLVTCEYDVDPPNAPSRRFHEGFGFKEVGSQTVVSAHKRVSLQAVLLER' A
#
# COMPACT_ATOMS: atom_id res chain seq x y z
N MET A 1 -2.35 -6.98 17.33
CA MET A 1 -1.62 -8.16 16.78
C MET A 1 -0.72 -7.75 15.61
N GLN A 2 0.16 -6.76 15.81
CA GLN A 2 1.12 -6.32 14.77
C GLN A 2 2.44 -7.09 14.91
N GLY A 3 3.25 -7.12 13.86
CA GLY A 3 4.58 -7.76 13.89
C GLY A 3 4.58 -9.30 13.83
N ARG A 4 3.44 -9.94 13.53
CA ARG A 4 3.31 -11.41 13.42
C ARG A 4 3.28 -11.95 11.98
N GLY A 5 3.63 -11.12 11.00
CA GLY A 5 3.64 -11.51 9.58
C GLY A 5 2.27 -11.61 8.90
N ILE A 6 1.15 -11.48 9.62
CA ILE A 6 -0.21 -11.60 9.05
C ILE A 6 -0.44 -10.63 7.90
N GLY A 7 0.00 -9.37 8.03
CA GLY A 7 -0.12 -8.39 6.95
C GLY A 7 0.66 -8.81 5.71
N LYS A 8 1.82 -9.45 5.88
CA LYS A 8 2.61 -9.95 4.75
C LYS A 8 1.86 -11.05 4.01
N LEU A 9 1.31 -12.03 4.75
CA LEU A 9 0.50 -13.11 4.17
C LEU A 9 -0.72 -12.57 3.42
N LEU A 10 -1.40 -11.56 3.98
CA LEU A 10 -2.53 -10.91 3.33
C LEU A 10 -2.14 -10.26 1.99
N TYR A 11 -1.02 -9.55 1.93
CA TYR A 11 -0.58 -8.88 0.71
C TYR A 11 -0.06 -9.86 -0.35
N GLU A 12 0.60 -10.95 0.06
CA GLU A 12 0.99 -12.03 -0.85
C GLU A 12 -0.24 -12.69 -1.50
N ASP A 13 -1.27 -12.99 -0.70
CA ASP A 13 -2.55 -13.52 -1.19
C ASP A 13 -3.27 -12.52 -2.11
N LEU A 14 -3.33 -11.24 -1.70
CA LEU A 14 -3.90 -10.16 -2.51
C LEU A 14 -3.23 -10.05 -3.88
N PHE A 15 -1.90 -10.13 -3.94
CA PHE A 15 -1.17 -10.08 -5.20
C PHE A 15 -1.44 -11.29 -6.08
N ALA A 16 -1.49 -12.50 -5.50
CA ALA A 16 -1.87 -13.70 -6.23
C ALA A 16 -3.28 -13.58 -6.82
N PHE A 17 -4.24 -13.12 -6.02
CA PHE A 17 -5.61 -12.87 -6.46
C PHE A 17 -5.67 -11.81 -7.57
N ALA A 18 -5.00 -10.67 -7.41
CA ALA A 18 -4.97 -9.59 -8.40
C ALA A 18 -4.38 -10.06 -9.73
N LYS A 19 -3.28 -10.84 -9.71
CA LYS A 19 -2.71 -11.45 -10.92
C LYS A 19 -3.72 -12.40 -11.58
N SER A 20 -4.34 -13.28 -10.80
CA SER A 20 -5.31 -14.25 -11.32
C SER A 20 -6.58 -13.61 -11.91
N SER A 21 -6.94 -12.41 -11.44
CA SER A 21 -8.06 -11.62 -11.96
C SER A 21 -7.69 -10.73 -13.15
N GLY A 22 -6.43 -10.77 -13.61
CA GLY A 22 -5.95 -10.02 -14.76
C GLY A 22 -5.60 -8.55 -14.48
N ALA A 23 -5.52 -8.16 -13.21
CA ALA A 23 -5.05 -6.83 -12.84
C ALA A 23 -3.55 -6.69 -13.15
N SER A 24 -3.15 -5.51 -13.63
CA SER A 24 -1.75 -5.19 -13.93
C SER A 24 -1.01 -4.49 -12.78
N LEU A 25 -1.75 -3.99 -11.79
CA LEU A 25 -1.21 -3.26 -10.65
C LEU A 25 -2.15 -3.35 -9.45
N VAL A 26 -1.58 -3.11 -8.26
CA VAL A 26 -2.34 -2.87 -7.03
C VAL A 26 -2.02 -1.46 -6.54
N THR A 27 -3.04 -0.75 -6.05
CA THR A 27 -2.89 0.56 -5.41
C THR A 27 -3.25 0.50 -3.94
N CYS A 28 -2.68 1.42 -3.17
CA CYS A 28 -3.04 1.67 -1.78
C CYS A 28 -2.69 3.10 -1.40
N GLU A 29 -2.95 3.49 -0.17
CA GLU A 29 -2.51 4.77 0.38
C GLU A 29 -2.05 4.62 1.83
N TYR A 30 -1.18 5.53 2.28
CA TYR A 30 -0.84 5.66 3.69
C TYR A 30 -0.62 7.12 4.08
N ASP A 31 -0.86 7.44 5.35
CA ASP A 31 -0.72 8.79 5.88
C ASP A 31 0.76 9.23 5.89
N VAL A 32 1.01 10.42 5.35
CA VAL A 32 2.32 11.10 5.41
C VAL A 32 2.30 12.30 6.33
N ASP A 33 1.11 12.83 6.65
CA ASP A 33 0.91 13.87 7.64
C ASP A 33 -0.42 13.64 8.38
N PRO A 34 -0.41 13.23 9.65
CA PRO A 34 0.77 12.82 10.42
C PRO A 34 1.43 11.55 9.83
N PRO A 35 2.75 11.37 10.00
CA PRO A 35 3.48 10.29 9.32
C PRO A 35 3.18 8.90 9.88
N ASN A 36 2.83 7.96 9.00
CA ASN A 36 2.68 6.54 9.34
C ASN A 36 3.90 5.71 8.90
N ALA A 37 4.99 5.84 9.67
CA ALA A 37 6.26 5.17 9.36
C ALA A 37 6.19 3.62 9.32
N PRO A 38 5.38 2.92 10.14
CA PRO A 38 5.17 1.48 10.00
C PRO A 38 4.53 1.10 8.67
N SER A 39 3.46 1.80 8.27
CA SER A 39 2.80 1.54 6.98
C SER A 39 3.74 1.82 5.81
N ARG A 40 4.47 2.93 5.84
CA ARG A 40 5.47 3.25 4.81
C ARG A 40 6.46 2.11 4.60
N ARG A 41 7.13 1.64 5.66
CA ARG A 41 8.13 0.55 5.56
C ARG A 41 7.52 -0.76 5.06
N PHE A 42 6.30 -1.05 5.49
CA PHE A 42 5.58 -2.25 5.06
C PHE A 42 5.32 -2.24 3.54
N HIS A 43 4.77 -1.14 3.01
CA HIS A 43 4.47 -1.03 1.58
C HIS A 43 5.74 -0.87 0.73
N GLU A 44 6.75 -0.13 1.21
CA GLU A 44 8.08 -0.07 0.58
C GLU A 44 8.68 -1.49 0.44
N GLY A 45 8.49 -2.36 1.45
CA GLY A 45 8.93 -3.75 1.42
C GLY A 45 8.29 -4.62 0.32
N PHE A 46 7.13 -4.20 -0.20
CA PHE A 46 6.46 -4.85 -1.33
C PHE A 46 6.73 -4.17 -2.68
N GLY A 47 7.57 -3.13 -2.71
CA GLY A 47 7.93 -2.44 -3.95
C GLY A 47 6.94 -1.38 -4.41
N PHE A 48 5.96 -1.00 -3.58
CA PHE A 48 5.09 0.15 -3.86
C PHE A 48 5.90 1.43 -4.05
N LYS A 49 5.42 2.28 -4.96
CA LYS A 49 5.98 3.60 -5.27
C LYS A 49 4.90 4.66 -5.22
N GLU A 50 5.26 5.87 -4.79
CA GLU A 50 4.37 7.02 -4.81
C GLU A 50 4.02 7.40 -6.25
N VAL A 51 2.72 7.59 -6.51
CA VAL A 51 2.18 8.08 -7.77
C VAL A 51 1.40 9.38 -7.60
N GLY A 52 1.26 9.86 -6.37
CA GLY A 52 0.62 11.13 -6.04
C GLY A 52 0.45 11.30 -4.54
N SER A 53 -0.08 12.44 -4.13
CA SER A 53 -0.51 12.68 -2.75
C SER A 53 -1.82 13.44 -2.72
N GLN A 54 -2.57 13.29 -1.64
CA GLN A 54 -3.87 13.93 -1.48
C GLN A 54 -4.05 14.45 -0.05
N THR A 55 -4.50 15.69 0.07
CA THR A 55 -4.98 16.25 1.34
C THR A 55 -6.44 15.85 1.54
N VAL A 56 -6.71 15.12 2.61
CA VAL A 56 -8.06 14.70 3.01
C VAL A 56 -8.54 15.67 4.10
N VAL A 57 -9.22 16.74 3.69
CA VAL A 57 -9.62 17.85 4.56
C VAL A 57 -10.46 17.38 5.75
N SER A 58 -11.43 16.50 5.51
CA SER A 58 -12.32 15.97 6.56
C SER A 58 -11.60 15.15 7.63
N ALA A 59 -10.45 14.58 7.30
CA ALA A 59 -9.64 13.77 8.20
C ALA A 59 -8.39 14.50 8.70
N HIS A 60 -8.23 15.79 8.35
CA HIS A 60 -7.07 16.61 8.70
C HIS A 60 -5.73 15.91 8.47
N LYS A 61 -5.63 15.20 7.34
CA LYS A 61 -4.45 14.41 7.01
C LYS A 61 -4.04 14.57 5.55
N ARG A 62 -2.78 14.24 5.26
CA ARG A 62 -2.29 14.04 3.90
C ARG A 62 -1.85 12.60 3.73
N VAL A 63 -2.26 11.99 2.62
CA VAL A 63 -1.90 10.62 2.25
C VAL A 63 -0.99 10.62 1.02
N SER A 64 -0.14 9.60 0.96
CA SER A 64 0.59 9.24 -0.24
C SER A 64 -0.17 8.14 -0.97
N LEU A 65 -0.47 8.36 -2.25
CA LEU A 65 -1.10 7.39 -3.15
C LEU A 65 0.00 6.53 -3.76
N GLN A 66 -0.11 5.21 -3.62
CA GLN A 66 0.93 4.26 -3.98
C GLN A 66 0.44 3.27 -5.03
N ALA A 67 1.34 2.81 -5.89
CA ALA A 67 1.08 1.72 -6.82
C ALA A 67 2.27 0.75 -6.87
N VAL A 68 1.98 -0.52 -7.11
CA VAL A 68 2.97 -1.53 -7.48
C VAL A 68 2.49 -2.25 -8.74
N LEU A 69 3.38 -2.38 -9.73
CA LEU A 69 3.11 -3.18 -10.92
C LEU A 69 3.22 -4.66 -10.56
N LEU A 70 2.26 -5.45 -11.02
CA LEU A 70 2.31 -6.89 -10.90
C LEU A 70 3.05 -7.44 -12.10
N GLU A 71 4.22 -8.04 -11.88
CA GLU A 71 4.89 -8.81 -12.93
C GLU A 71 3.98 -9.97 -13.35
N ARG A 72 3.88 -10.18 -14.67
CA ARG A 72 3.04 -11.24 -15.26
C ARG A 72 3.51 -12.63 -14.86
#